data_AF-A0A7R9WFB9-F1
#
_entry.id   AF-A0A7R9WFB9-F1
#
_cell.length_a   1.000
_cell.length_b   1.000
_cell.length_c   1.000
_cell.angle_alpha   90.00
_cell.angle_beta   90.00
_cell.angle_gamma   90.00
#
_symmetry.space_group_name_H-M   'P 1'
#
loop_
_entity.id
_entity.type
_entity.pdbx_description
1 polymer ?
#
loop_
_entity_poly.entity_id
_entity_poly.type
_entity_poly.pdbx_seq_one_letter_code
_entity_poly.pdbx_strand_id
1 'polypeptide(L)'
;MFGRRKKDEGIASESIGDFIEGLCSEMQIPDGDAASGVAAAIGVATAKKAAANTHRSQDKKSGASKKADEVAKSMHPDKLISVTDVDASVYYREICIWKNMDLSAVQKAERIVECEKEIFEARKDIFERCHKNVMLIDGFLEDCHETFIADDKV
;
A
#
# COMPACT_ATOMS: atom_id res chain seq x y z
N MET A 1 -4.34 -25.27 -11.48
CA MET A 1 -3.75 -25.86 -10.27
C MET A 1 -3.70 -24.72 -9.28
N PHE A 2 -4.72 -24.57 -8.43
CA PHE A 2 -4.87 -23.38 -7.59
C PHE A 2 -3.69 -23.28 -6.63
N GLY A 3 -2.91 -22.19 -6.75
CA GLY A 3 -1.81 -21.88 -5.84
C GLY A 3 -2.34 -21.91 -4.41
N ARG A 4 -1.89 -22.90 -3.63
CA ARG A 4 -2.22 -22.99 -2.22
C ARG A 4 -1.52 -21.83 -1.53
N ARG A 5 -2.27 -20.77 -1.20
CA ARG A 5 -1.84 -19.74 -0.25
C ARG A 5 -1.31 -20.46 0.99
N LYS A 6 -0.01 -20.38 1.27
CA LYS A 6 0.51 -20.87 2.56
C LYS A 6 -0.12 -19.97 3.61
N LYS A 7 -0.61 -20.58 4.68
CA LYS A 7 -1.44 -19.92 5.70
C LYS A 7 -0.76 -18.74 6.43
N ASP A 8 0.53 -18.53 6.18
CA ASP A 8 1.41 -17.60 6.90
C ASP A 8 2.16 -16.60 5.98
N GLU A 9 1.95 -16.63 4.67
CA GLU A 9 2.56 -15.67 3.72
C GLU A 9 1.52 -14.57 3.40
N GLY A 10 1.82 -13.31 3.74
CA GLY A 10 0.93 -12.16 3.50
C GLY A 10 0.82 -11.78 2.02
N ILE A 11 -0.20 -11.01 1.65
CA ILE A 11 -0.42 -10.49 0.29
C ILE A 11 0.83 -9.73 -0.19
N ALA A 12 1.46 -8.97 0.70
CA ALA A 12 2.66 -8.20 0.38
C ALA A 12 3.86 -9.06 -0.09
N SER A 13 3.80 -10.38 0.12
CA SER A 13 4.85 -11.33 -0.26
C SER A 13 4.50 -12.20 -1.48
N GLU A 14 3.29 -12.06 -2.04
CA GLU A 14 2.86 -12.81 -3.22
C GLU A 14 3.58 -12.31 -4.49
N SER A 15 3.66 -13.18 -5.51
CA SER A 15 4.08 -12.71 -6.83
C SER A 15 2.99 -11.84 -7.44
N ILE A 16 3.37 -10.87 -8.29
CA ILE A 16 2.39 -10.00 -8.98
C ILE A 16 1.37 -10.83 -9.78
N GLY A 17 1.80 -11.96 -10.36
CA GLY A 17 0.92 -12.86 -11.10
C GLY A 17 -0.13 -13.51 -10.19
N ASP A 18 0.29 -14.04 -9.04
CA ASP A 18 -0.62 -14.67 -8.07
C ASP A 18 -1.60 -13.64 -7.48
N PHE A 19 -1.12 -12.43 -7.19
CA PHE A 19 -1.95 -11.33 -6.71
C PHE A 19 -3.06 -10.96 -7.70
N ILE A 20 -2.71 -10.82 -8.99
CA ILE A 20 -3.68 -10.50 -10.05
C ILE A 20 -4.68 -11.65 -10.25
N GLU A 21 -4.22 -12.90 -10.27
CA GLU A 21 -5.12 -14.05 -10.37
C GLU A 21 -6.09 -14.10 -9.18
N GLY A 22 -5.58 -13.80 -7.98
CA GLY A 22 -6.38 -13.66 -6.76
C GLY A 22 -7.45 -12.58 -6.87
N LEU A 23 -7.08 -11.38 -7.33
CA LEU A 23 -8.00 -10.25 -7.54
C LEU A 23 -9.12 -10.56 -8.55
N CYS A 24 -8.80 -11.36 -9.58
CA CYS A 24 -9.76 -11.77 -10.60
C CYS A 24 -10.62 -12.98 -10.19
N SER A 25 -10.35 -13.58 -9.03
CA SER A 25 -11.06 -14.78 -8.58
C SER A 25 -12.40 -14.43 -7.92
N GLU A 26 -13.25 -15.44 -7.70
CA GLU A 26 -14.47 -15.28 -6.88
C GLU A 26 -14.15 -15.12 -5.37
N MET A 27 -12.88 -15.22 -4.97
CA MET A 27 -12.49 -15.01 -3.58
C MET A 27 -12.56 -13.53 -3.22
N GLN A 28 -12.98 -13.24 -1.99
CA GLN A 28 -13.02 -11.87 -1.46
C GLN A 28 -11.65 -11.29 -1.06
N ILE A 29 -10.55 -12.04 -1.20
CA ILE A 29 -9.18 -11.54 -0.97
C ILE A 29 -8.25 -12.12 -2.05
N PRO A 30 -7.32 -11.33 -2.62
CA PRO A 30 -7.19 -9.88 -2.47
C PRO A 30 -8.38 -9.14 -3.07
N ASP A 31 -8.67 -7.94 -2.57
CA ASP A 31 -9.81 -7.13 -2.97
C ASP A 31 -9.41 -5.72 -3.47
N GLY A 32 -10.37 -4.81 -3.58
CA GLY A 32 -10.12 -3.43 -4.01
C GLY A 32 -9.19 -2.64 -3.07
N ASP A 33 -9.20 -2.90 -1.77
CA ASP A 33 -8.30 -2.24 -0.82
C ASP A 33 -6.89 -2.80 -0.91
N ALA A 34 -6.76 -4.12 -1.09
CA ALA A 34 -5.49 -4.74 -1.40
C ALA A 34 -4.89 -4.13 -2.69
N ALA A 35 -5.69 -3.98 -3.74
CA ALA A 35 -5.28 -3.33 -4.99
C ALA A 35 -4.87 -1.87 -4.78
N SER A 36 -5.59 -1.12 -3.94
CA SER A 36 -5.28 0.27 -3.61
C SER A 36 -3.95 0.41 -2.87
N GLY A 37 -3.67 -0.46 -1.91
CA GLY A 37 -2.40 -0.50 -1.19
C GLY A 37 -1.21 -0.81 -2.11
N VAL A 38 -1.35 -1.80 -3.00
CA VAL A 38 -0.34 -2.13 -4.00
C VAL A 38 -0.10 -0.98 -4.98
N ALA A 39 -1.16 -0.37 -5.51
CA ALA A 39 -1.05 0.76 -6.43
C ALA A 39 -0.35 1.96 -5.78
N ALA A 40 -0.72 2.29 -4.54
CA ALA A 40 -0.06 3.34 -3.76
C ALA A 40 1.43 3.04 -3.53
N ALA A 41 1.76 1.79 -3.18
CA ALA A 41 3.14 1.37 -2.98
C ALA A 41 3.97 1.49 -4.27
N ILE A 42 3.39 1.15 -5.43
CA ILE A 42 4.03 1.30 -6.74
C ILE A 42 4.33 2.77 -7.03
N GLY A 43 3.34 3.67 -6.95
CA GLY A 43 3.56 5.11 -7.22
C GLY A 43 4.66 5.70 -6.32
N VAL A 44 4.64 5.36 -5.03
CA VAL A 44 5.69 5.79 -4.10
C VAL A 44 7.06 5.19 -4.44
N ALA A 45 7.13 3.91 -4.84
CA ALA A 45 8.38 3.31 -5.26
C ALA A 45 8.96 3.97 -6.51
N THR A 46 8.10 4.34 -7.47
CA THR A 46 8.50 5.04 -8.69
C THR A 46 9.03 6.44 -8.39
N ALA A 47 8.33 7.22 -7.55
CA ALA A 47 8.81 8.52 -7.09
C ALA A 47 10.15 8.43 -6.33
N LYS A 48 10.33 7.41 -5.48
CA LYS A 48 11.62 7.16 -4.82
C LYS A 48 12.74 6.87 -5.83
N LYS A 49 12.45 6.13 -6.89
CA LYS A 49 13.41 5.84 -7.95
C LYS A 49 13.81 7.11 -8.69
N ALA A 50 12.86 7.97 -9.05
CA ALA A 50 13.16 9.24 -9.70
C ALA A 50 13.99 10.15 -8.78
N ALA A 51 13.62 10.29 -7.51
CA ALA A 51 14.40 11.01 -6.51
C ALA A 51 15.84 10.48 -6.39
N ALA A 52 16.01 9.15 -6.31
CA ALA A 52 17.34 8.53 -6.24
C ALA A 52 18.21 8.79 -7.48
N ASN A 53 17.64 9.20 -8.60
CA ASN A 53 18.37 9.57 -9.81
C ASN A 53 18.67 11.08 -9.91
N THR A 54 18.16 11.91 -8.98
CA THR A 54 18.31 13.37 -8.94
C THR A 54 19.42 13.78 -7.97
N HIS A 55 20.64 13.30 -8.24
CA HIS A 55 21.84 13.57 -7.41
C HIS A 55 23.08 13.97 -8.23
N ARG A 56 22.91 14.39 -9.48
CA ARG A 56 24.01 14.82 -10.35
C ARG A 56 24.61 16.14 -9.86
N SER A 57 25.76 16.52 -10.42
CA SER A 57 26.44 17.77 -10.04
C SER A 57 25.54 19.00 -10.23
N GLN A 58 24.72 19.03 -11.28
CA GLN A 58 23.78 20.12 -11.54
C GLN A 58 22.65 20.16 -10.51
N ASP A 59 22.09 19.00 -10.13
CA ASP A 59 21.00 18.87 -9.15
C ASP A 59 21.43 19.33 -7.75
N LYS A 60 22.71 19.14 -7.42
CA LYS A 60 23.32 19.66 -6.19
C LYS A 60 23.46 21.18 -6.21
N LYS A 61 23.72 21.77 -7.38
CA LYS A 61 23.86 23.23 -7.54
C LYS A 61 22.51 23.95 -7.54
N SER A 62 21.47 23.35 -8.13
CA SER A 62 20.12 23.90 -8.14
C SER A 62 19.39 23.73 -6.80
N GLY A 63 19.80 22.74 -5.98
CA GLY A 63 19.13 22.38 -4.74
C GLY A 63 18.12 21.23 -4.89
N ALA A 64 17.86 20.77 -6.11
CA ALA A 64 17.01 19.63 -6.42
C ALA A 64 17.41 18.35 -5.65
N SER A 65 18.71 18.12 -5.47
CA SER A 65 19.21 16.97 -4.70
C SER A 65 18.74 16.97 -3.24
N LYS A 66 18.48 18.14 -2.64
CA LYS A 66 17.99 18.22 -1.25
C LYS A 66 16.52 17.85 -1.17
N LYS A 67 15.71 18.30 -2.14
CA LYS A 67 14.30 17.91 -2.25
C LYS A 67 14.16 16.41 -2.54
N ALA A 68 15.02 15.87 -3.41
CA ALA A 68 15.10 14.44 -3.69
C ALA A 68 15.39 13.62 -2.40
N ASP A 69 16.32 14.08 -1.56
CA ASP A 69 16.60 13.44 -0.26
C ASP A 69 15.37 13.45 0.67
N GLU A 70 14.62 14.56 0.70
CA GLU A 70 13.40 14.70 1.49
C GLU A 70 12.30 13.74 1.03
N VAL A 71 12.10 13.63 -0.29
CA VAL A 71 11.19 12.67 -0.94
C VAL A 71 11.60 11.24 -0.59
N ALA A 72 12.86 10.86 -0.85
CA ALA A 72 13.33 9.49 -0.65
C ALA A 72 13.25 9.02 0.81
N LYS A 73 13.47 9.92 1.78
CA LYS A 73 13.37 9.63 3.22
C LYS A 73 11.94 9.54 3.73
N SER A 74 11.03 10.34 3.17
CA SER A 74 9.65 10.44 3.65
C SER A 74 8.74 9.32 3.13
N MET A 75 9.15 8.69 2.03
CA MET A 75 8.36 7.70 1.30
C MET A 75 8.67 6.27 1.73
N HIS A 76 7.62 5.53 2.07
CA HIS A 76 7.69 4.18 2.62
C HIS A 76 6.68 3.25 1.92
N PRO A 77 7.03 2.65 0.76
CA PRO A 77 6.16 1.71 0.04
C PRO A 77 5.73 0.52 0.90
N ASP A 78 6.62 0.06 1.78
CA ASP A 78 6.39 -1.03 2.75
C ASP A 78 5.21 -0.76 3.67
N LYS A 79 4.99 0.49 4.08
CA LYS A 79 3.86 0.88 4.94
C LYS A 79 2.53 0.95 4.21
N LEU A 80 2.57 1.10 2.88
CA LEU A 80 1.37 1.13 2.05
C LEU A 80 0.93 -0.30 1.70
N ILE A 81 1.89 -1.17 1.38
CA ILE A 81 1.58 -2.57 1.08
C ILE A 81 1.19 -3.36 2.34
N SER A 82 1.67 -3.01 3.53
CA SER A 82 1.31 -3.70 4.77
C SER A 82 -0.17 -3.58 5.14
N VAL A 83 -0.88 -2.57 4.64
CA VAL A 83 -2.32 -2.43 4.88
C VAL A 83 -3.12 -3.52 4.15
N THR A 84 -2.59 -4.06 3.05
CA THR A 84 -3.21 -5.20 2.36
C THR A 84 -3.22 -6.46 3.23
N ASP A 85 -2.18 -6.66 4.05
CA ASP A 85 -2.13 -7.76 5.01
C ASP A 85 -3.11 -7.56 6.18
N VAL A 86 -3.34 -6.31 6.58
CA VAL A 86 -4.34 -5.96 7.60
C VAL A 86 -5.74 -6.29 7.09
N ASP A 87 -6.07 -5.87 5.86
CA ASP A 87 -7.35 -6.18 5.23
C ASP A 87 -7.62 -7.70 5.18
N ALA A 88 -6.64 -8.46 4.67
CA ALA A 88 -6.74 -9.90 4.60
C ALA A 88 -6.94 -10.55 5.98
N SER A 89 -6.15 -10.12 6.97
CA SER A 89 -6.22 -10.59 8.35
C SER A 89 -7.60 -10.30 8.97
N VAL A 90 -8.10 -9.08 8.81
CA VAL A 90 -9.41 -8.65 9.33
C VAL A 90 -10.51 -9.51 8.73
N TYR A 91 -10.55 -9.66 7.40
CA TYR A 91 -11.56 -10.49 6.73
C TYR A 91 -11.52 -11.95 7.20
N TYR A 92 -10.34 -12.55 7.37
CA TYR A 92 -10.24 -13.91 7.90
C TYR A 92 -10.78 -14.01 9.33
N ARG A 93 -10.53 -13.00 10.18
CA ARG A 93 -11.09 -12.95 11.54
C ARG A 93 -12.60 -12.80 11.51
N GLU A 94 -13.16 -11.98 10.62
CA GLU A 94 -14.61 -11.83 10.48
C GLU A 94 -15.27 -13.15 10.09
N ILE A 95 -14.72 -13.87 9.12
CA ILE A 95 -15.20 -15.23 8.78
C ILE A 95 -15.16 -16.13 10.01
N CYS A 96 -14.08 -16.10 10.79
CA CYS A 96 -13.95 -16.92 11.99
C CYS A 96 -14.99 -16.55 13.05
N ILE A 97 -15.27 -15.25 13.25
CA ILE A 97 -16.29 -14.76 14.17
C ILE A 97 -17.67 -15.25 13.74
N TRP A 98 -18.00 -15.12 12.45
CA TRP A 98 -19.29 -15.55 11.91
C TRP A 98 -19.50 -17.05 12.05
N LYS A 99 -18.46 -17.85 11.78
CA LYS A 99 -18.48 -19.32 11.87
C LYS A 99 -18.40 -19.84 13.31
N ASN A 100 -18.03 -19.02 14.29
CA ASN A 100 -17.93 -19.45 15.68
C ASN A 100 -19.34 -19.68 16.28
N MET A 101 -19.64 -20.93 16.63
CA MET A 101 -20.94 -21.34 17.18
C MET A 101 -21.07 -21.03 18.68
N ASP A 102 -19.97 -20.77 19.38
CA ASP A 102 -19.94 -20.48 20.82
C ASP A 102 -20.23 -19.01 21.13
N LEU A 103 -20.22 -18.13 20.11
CA LEU A 103 -20.53 -16.71 20.27
C LEU A 103 -22.02 -16.43 20.05
N SER A 104 -22.63 -15.72 20.99
CA SER A 104 -23.95 -15.12 20.80
C SER A 104 -23.93 -14.02 19.73
N ALA A 105 -25.10 -13.65 19.21
CA ALA A 105 -25.23 -12.58 18.21
C ALA A 105 -24.63 -11.24 18.69
N VAL A 106 -24.81 -10.90 19.96
CA VAL A 106 -24.28 -9.66 20.56
C VAL A 106 -22.75 -9.69 20.59
N GLN A 107 -22.15 -10.81 21.04
CA GLN A 107 -20.69 -10.97 21.08
C GLN A 107 -20.07 -10.97 19.68
N LYS A 108 -20.76 -11.53 18.67
CA LYS A 108 -20.31 -11.45 17.28
C LYS A 108 -20.30 -9.99 16.82
N ALA A 109 -21.39 -9.25 17.05
CA ALA A 109 -21.49 -7.85 16.65
C ALA A 109 -20.38 -6.98 17.28
N GLU A 110 -20.10 -7.15 18.58
CA GLU A 110 -19.03 -6.42 19.26
C GLU A 110 -17.64 -6.67 18.62
N ARG A 111 -17.31 -7.92 18.33
CA ARG A 111 -16.03 -8.29 17.70
C ARG A 111 -15.93 -7.87 16.24
N ILE A 112 -17.04 -7.88 15.49
CA ILE A 112 -17.08 -7.33 14.13
C ILE A 112 -16.82 -5.82 14.17
N VAL A 113 -17.40 -5.09 15.13
CA VAL A 113 -17.11 -3.65 15.30
C VAL A 113 -15.63 -3.39 15.58
N GLU A 114 -14.94 -4.27 16.33
CA GLU A 114 -13.49 -4.17 16.53
C GLU A 114 -12.71 -4.40 15.22
N CYS A 115 -13.13 -5.36 14.40
CA CYS A 115 -12.56 -5.63 13.07
C CYS A 115 -12.73 -4.43 12.13
N GLU A 116 -13.94 -3.89 12.06
CA GLU A 116 -14.29 -2.73 11.23
C GLU A 116 -13.51 -1.46 11.62
N LYS A 117 -13.25 -1.27 12.92
CA LYS A 117 -12.41 -0.16 13.39
C LYS A 117 -10.97 -0.28 12.92
N GLU A 118 -10.40 -1.49 12.99
CA GLU A 118 -9.01 -1.73 12.59
C GLU A 118 -8.81 -1.48 11.09
N ILE A 119 -9.69 -2.04 10.24
CA ILE A 119 -9.61 -1.83 8.80
C ILE A 119 -9.90 -0.37 8.43
N PHE A 120 -10.81 0.31 9.13
CA PHE A 120 -11.07 1.72 8.92
C PHE A 120 -9.82 2.58 9.19
N GLU A 121 -9.13 2.36 10.31
CA GLU A 121 -7.88 3.09 10.60
C GLU A 121 -6.78 2.76 9.58
N ALA A 122 -6.71 1.52 9.10
CA ALA A 122 -5.74 1.14 8.08
C ALA A 122 -6.01 1.83 6.73
N ARG A 123 -7.28 1.87 6.29
CA ARG A 123 -7.71 2.61 5.08
C ARG A 123 -7.45 4.11 5.20
N LYS A 124 -7.74 4.68 6.37
CA LYS A 124 -7.45 6.09 6.66
C LYS A 124 -5.95 6.38 6.60
N ASP A 125 -5.11 5.51 7.17
CA ASP A 125 -3.66 5.64 7.11
C ASP A 125 -3.14 5.57 5.65
N ILE A 126 -3.68 4.69 4.79
CA ILE A 126 -3.37 4.71 3.34
C ILE A 126 -3.71 6.09 2.78
N PHE A 127 -4.94 6.57 2.97
CA PHE A 127 -5.40 7.81 2.36
C PHE A 127 -4.53 9.00 2.77
N GLU A 128 -4.26 9.14 4.07
CA GLU A 128 -3.42 10.21 4.62
C GLU A 128 -1.98 10.13 4.10
N ARG A 129 -1.41 8.93 4.00
CA ARG A 129 -0.08 8.72 3.40
C ARG A 129 -0.07 9.07 1.93
N CYS A 130 -1.04 8.61 1.16
CA CYS A 130 -1.17 8.90 -0.26
C CYS A 130 -1.24 10.41 -0.48
N HIS A 131 -2.10 11.11 0.26
CA HIS A 131 -2.20 12.57 0.17
C HIS A 131 -0.85 13.25 0.47
N LYS A 132 -0.21 12.88 1.58
CA LYS A 132 1.10 13.43 1.96
C LYS A 132 2.17 13.15 0.89
N ASN A 133 2.20 11.94 0.34
CA ASN A 133 3.16 11.55 -0.68
C ASN A 133 2.93 12.32 -1.97
N VAL A 134 1.68 12.45 -2.44
CA VAL A 134 1.34 13.24 -3.63
C VAL A 134 1.81 14.69 -3.46
N MET A 135 1.63 15.29 -2.28
CA MET A 135 2.09 16.66 -2.05
C MET A 135 3.60 16.81 -2.04
N LEU A 136 4.33 15.78 -1.59
CA LEU A 136 5.79 15.76 -1.67
C LEU A 136 6.27 15.57 -3.12
N ILE A 137 5.60 14.71 -3.90
CA ILE A 137 5.92 14.48 -5.31
C ILE A 137 5.67 15.75 -6.12
N ASP A 138 4.50 16.36 -5.96
CA ASP A 138 4.11 17.58 -6.67
C ASP A 138 5.14 18.70 -6.48
N GLY A 139 5.60 18.92 -5.24
CA GLY A 139 6.65 19.90 -4.94
C GLY A 139 8.06 19.53 -5.42
N PHE A 140 8.26 18.29 -5.86
CA PHE A 140 9.51 17.79 -6.44
C PHE A 140 9.49 17.73 -7.97
N LEU A 141 8.31 17.65 -8.61
CA LEU A 141 8.16 17.46 -10.06
C LEU A 141 8.95 18.49 -10.89
N GLU A 142 8.95 19.76 -10.49
CA GLU A 142 9.66 20.84 -11.19
C GLU A 142 11.19 20.71 -11.10
N ASP A 143 11.69 20.02 -10.07
CA ASP A 143 13.11 19.78 -9.83
C ASP A 143 13.56 18.40 -10.30
N CYS A 144 12.62 17.57 -10.76
CA CYS A 144 12.95 16.27 -11.30
C CYS A 144 13.73 16.42 -12.60
N HIS A 145 14.76 15.59 -12.75
CA HIS A 145 15.53 15.51 -13.96
C HIS A 145 14.63 15.08 -15.14
N GLU A 146 14.72 15.78 -16.28
CA GLU A 146 13.82 15.64 -17.44
C GLU A 146 13.63 14.19 -17.93
N THR A 147 14.67 13.35 -17.81
CA THR A 147 14.61 11.93 -18.20
C THR A 147 13.78 11.04 -17.27
N PHE A 148 13.50 11.48 -16.04
CA PHE A 148 12.76 10.72 -15.01
C PHE A 148 11.42 11.35 -14.65
N ILE A 149 11.04 12.47 -15.27
CA ILE A 149 9.70 13.06 -15.11
C ILE A 149 8.59 12.05 -15.47
N ALA A 150 8.85 11.14 -16.41
CA ALA A 150 7.92 10.07 -16.74
C ALA A 150 7.73 9.08 -15.58
N ASP A 151 8.79 8.78 -14.83
CA ASP A 151 8.73 7.94 -13.63
C ASP A 151 7.94 8.69 -12.52
N ASP A 152 8.17 9.98 -12.29
CA ASP A 152 7.42 10.72 -11.26
C ASP A 152 5.94 10.99 -11.60
N LYS A 153 5.57 10.95 -12.88
CA LYS A 153 4.17 11.09 -13.32
C LYS A 153 3.34 9.83 -13.13
N VAL A 154 3.99 8.68 -12.93
CA VAL A 154 3.37 7.36 -12.72
C VAL A 154 3.09 7.16 -11.24
#